data_AF-A0A2E9IQA3-F1
#
_entry.id   AF-A0A2E9IQA3-F1
#
_cell.length_a   1.000
_cell.length_b   1.000
_cell.length_c   1.000
_cell.angle_alpha   90.00
_cell.angle_beta   90.00
_cell.angle_gamma   90.00
#
_symmetry.space_group_name_H-M   'P 1'
#
loop_
_entity.id
_entity.type
_entity.pdbx_description
1 polymer ?
#
loop_
_entity_poly.entity_id
_entity_poly.type
_entity_poly.pdbx_seq_one_letter_code
_entity_poly.pdbx_strand_id
1 'polypeptide(L)'
;MNKVKLPYGLRDGVMLYITFAERGAECGCVCPKCGGELIAHLGDDRAKHYKHRHKSDCEGATEHAIRAKLMELIERSGTFLLPASIAAIDGSEHTLIDEEAIEVGTVEVIEGGNPYLPAFRVRRKTADSSKEHEVTVVVNMGASEGGEFETGEACVEINLNDLGHDVSAERLMEVLRKSIHCTWINRPFAKEKEDELRKKLTFNRIKTTDEERNRLFQAAATHKKEFERISVGFTYGNEYEEKPRAFARIDASDNSEFARQFAGIEFTCDYCGESGLTHSQMQRFKPNYGTGTCYQCKGIKREKGLGFEGK
;
A
#
# COMPACT_ATOMS: atom_id res chain seq x y z
N MET A 1 -24.71 -1.68 13.26
CA MET A 1 -24.16 -0.34 13.00
C MET A 1 -25.27 0.57 12.47
N ASN A 2 -25.43 1.77 13.03
CA ASN A 2 -26.40 2.75 12.53
C ASN A 2 -25.88 3.32 11.21
N LYS A 3 -26.42 2.85 10.08
CA LYS A 3 -26.11 3.38 8.74
C LYS A 3 -26.36 4.88 8.71
N VAL A 4 -25.38 5.65 8.21
CA VAL A 4 -25.53 7.10 8.01
C VAL A 4 -26.69 7.35 7.05
N LYS A 5 -27.63 8.20 7.46
CA LYS A 5 -28.76 8.58 6.64
C LYS A 5 -28.39 9.78 5.77
N LEU A 6 -29.12 9.98 4.66
CA LEU A 6 -28.84 11.02 3.67
C LEU A 6 -28.64 12.41 4.31
N PRO A 7 -27.41 12.95 4.39
CA PRO A 7 -27.09 14.11 5.20
C PRO A 7 -27.10 15.43 4.40
N TYR A 8 -27.01 15.35 3.07
CA TYR A 8 -27.00 16.49 2.18
C TYR A 8 -28.12 16.39 1.15
N GLY A 9 -28.72 17.54 0.86
CA GLY A 9 -29.61 17.75 -0.28
C GLY A 9 -29.04 18.86 -1.16
N LEU A 10 -29.43 18.89 -2.43
CA LEU A 10 -29.04 19.94 -3.36
C LEU A 10 -30.13 21.01 -3.40
N ARG A 11 -29.77 22.28 -3.17
CA ARG A 11 -30.67 23.43 -3.30
C ARG A 11 -29.94 24.53 -4.07
N ASP A 12 -30.51 25.00 -5.17
CA ASP A 12 -29.94 26.07 -6.00
C ASP A 12 -28.48 25.83 -6.41
N GLY A 13 -28.13 24.56 -6.68
CA GLY A 13 -26.76 24.15 -7.04
C GLY A 13 -25.79 24.01 -5.86
N VAL A 14 -26.25 24.23 -4.62
CA VAL A 14 -25.43 24.15 -3.41
C VAL A 14 -25.80 22.94 -2.56
N MET A 15 -24.79 22.20 -2.09
CA MET A 15 -24.97 21.08 -1.16
C MET A 15 -25.29 21.58 0.24
N LEU A 16 -26.56 21.46 0.65
CA LEU A 16 -27.09 21.88 1.94
C LEU A 16 -27.08 20.75 2.96
N TYR A 17 -26.27 20.91 4.01
CA TYR A 17 -26.25 19.97 5.14
C TYR A 17 -27.56 20.03 5.91
N ILE A 18 -28.07 18.87 6.31
CA ILE A 18 -29.41 18.72 6.90
C ILE A 18 -29.65 19.60 8.13
N THR A 19 -28.62 19.88 8.93
CA THR A 19 -28.76 20.72 10.13
C THR A 19 -29.14 22.17 9.81
N PHE A 20 -28.83 22.64 8.60
CA PHE A 20 -29.19 23.99 8.13
C PHE A 20 -30.47 24.02 7.29
N ALA A 21 -31.12 22.88 7.07
CA ALA A 21 -32.33 22.81 6.26
C ALA A 21 -33.55 23.34 7.02
N GLU A 22 -34.49 23.91 6.28
CA GLU A 22 -35.86 24.11 6.77
C GLU A 22 -36.56 22.77 6.96
N ARG A 23 -37.46 22.66 7.93
CA ARG A 23 -38.12 21.38 8.26
C ARG A 23 -39.09 20.99 7.14
N GLY A 24 -39.12 19.70 6.80
CA GLY A 24 -40.13 19.15 5.90
C GLY A 24 -39.85 19.45 4.42
N ALA A 25 -40.92 19.58 3.63
CA ALA A 25 -40.85 19.86 2.19
C ALA A 25 -40.48 21.33 1.88
N GLU A 26 -40.61 22.23 2.86
CA GLU A 26 -40.16 23.62 2.77
C GLU A 26 -38.66 23.72 2.53
N CYS A 27 -37.91 22.63 2.79
CA CYS A 27 -36.50 22.60 2.44
C CYS A 27 -36.22 22.78 0.94
N GLY A 28 -37.17 22.57 0.03
CA GLY A 28 -36.93 22.77 -1.41
C GLY A 28 -35.71 22.02 -1.99
N CYS A 29 -35.20 21.01 -1.27
CA CYS A 29 -34.00 20.29 -1.66
C CYS A 29 -34.37 19.14 -2.60
N VAL A 30 -33.46 18.83 -3.52
CA VAL A 30 -33.53 17.63 -4.36
C VAL A 30 -32.39 16.68 -4.04
N CYS A 31 -32.58 15.39 -4.35
CA CYS A 31 -31.55 14.38 -4.19
C CYS A 31 -30.42 14.63 -5.21
N PRO A 32 -29.16 14.77 -4.77
CA PRO A 32 -28.04 15.01 -5.69
C PRO A 32 -27.81 13.83 -6.65
N LYS A 33 -28.27 12.62 -6.29
CA LYS A 33 -28.13 11.42 -7.13
C LYS A 33 -29.21 11.28 -8.19
N CYS A 34 -30.49 11.43 -7.84
CA CYS A 34 -31.61 11.13 -8.75
C CYS A 34 -32.46 12.35 -9.11
N GLY A 35 -32.20 13.52 -8.53
CA GLY A 35 -33.00 14.74 -8.74
C GLY A 35 -34.38 14.74 -8.08
N GLY A 36 -34.78 13.67 -7.39
CA GLY A 36 -36.08 13.60 -6.73
C GLY A 36 -36.21 14.54 -5.53
N GLU A 37 -37.42 15.09 -5.32
CA GLU A 37 -37.73 15.97 -4.19
C GLU A 37 -37.44 15.31 -2.83
N LEU A 38 -36.84 16.08 -1.92
CA LEU A 38 -36.52 15.66 -0.57
C LEU A 38 -37.41 16.35 0.48
N ILE A 39 -37.56 15.67 1.62
CA ILE A 39 -38.16 16.17 2.86
C ILE A 39 -37.08 16.13 3.94
N ALA A 40 -36.83 17.26 4.61
CA ALA A 40 -35.90 17.34 5.73
C ALA A 40 -36.56 16.84 7.03
N HIS A 41 -36.04 15.77 7.60
CA HIS A 41 -36.44 15.25 8.90
C HIS A 41 -35.45 15.72 9.98
N LEU A 42 -35.85 16.76 10.72
CA LEU A 42 -35.09 17.34 11.83
C LEU A 42 -35.62 16.80 13.15
N GLY A 43 -35.42 15.51 13.42
CA GLY A 43 -35.79 14.93 14.70
C GLY A 43 -34.91 15.47 15.84
N ASP A 44 -35.48 15.62 17.03
CA ASP A 44 -34.73 16.02 18.22
C ASP A 44 -33.98 14.80 18.81
N ASP A 45 -34.64 13.64 18.86
CA ASP A 45 -34.07 12.37 19.36
C ASP A 45 -33.55 11.42 18.26
N ARG A 46 -33.82 11.74 16.99
CA ARG A 46 -33.43 10.89 15.84
C ARG A 46 -32.45 11.64 14.95
N ALA A 47 -31.44 10.94 14.43
CA ALA A 47 -30.47 11.49 13.48
C ALA A 47 -31.16 12.29 12.37
N LYS A 48 -30.76 13.56 12.22
CA LYS A 48 -31.28 14.47 11.20
C LYS A 48 -30.91 13.92 9.83
N HIS A 49 -31.88 13.82 8.91
CA HIS A 49 -31.63 13.34 7.55
C HIS A 49 -32.68 13.82 6.56
N TYR A 50 -32.35 13.75 5.27
CA TYR A 50 -33.32 13.88 4.20
C TYR A 50 -33.97 12.53 3.87
N LYS A 51 -35.20 12.58 3.37
CA LYS A 51 -35.89 11.45 2.74
C LYS A 51 -36.49 11.88 1.41
N HIS A 52 -36.59 10.97 0.47
CA HIS A 52 -37.36 11.22 -0.75
C HIS A 52 -38.84 11.42 -0.39
N ARG A 53 -39.44 12.48 -0.95
CA ARG A 53 -40.86 12.79 -0.77
C ARG A 53 -41.76 11.68 -1.32
N HIS A 54 -41.38 11.17 -2.48
CA HIS A 54 -42.02 10.03 -3.12
C HIS A 54 -41.16 8.78 -2.97
N LYS A 55 -41.77 7.60 -3.01
CA LYS A 55 -41.03 6.33 -2.98
C LYS A 55 -40.07 6.32 -4.18
N SER A 56 -38.79 6.12 -3.91
CA SER A 56 -37.73 6.01 -4.91
C SER A 56 -36.79 4.88 -4.54
N ASP A 57 -36.39 4.07 -5.51
CA ASP A 57 -35.33 3.07 -5.34
C ASP A 57 -33.96 3.72 -5.58
N CYS A 58 -33.67 4.76 -4.80
CA CYS A 58 -32.44 5.55 -4.90
C CYS A 58 -31.36 4.99 -3.98
N GLU A 59 -30.83 3.84 -4.37
CA GLU A 59 -29.73 3.16 -3.67
C GLU A 59 -28.44 4.00 -3.71
N GLY A 60 -27.62 4.00 -2.66
CA GLY A 60 -26.35 4.76 -2.63
C GLY A 60 -26.49 6.28 -2.54
N ALA A 61 -27.68 6.82 -2.20
CA ALA A 61 -27.90 8.27 -2.16
C ALA A 61 -27.01 8.97 -1.12
N THR A 62 -26.80 8.36 0.05
CA THR A 62 -25.94 8.91 1.12
C THR A 62 -24.49 9.02 0.63
N GLU A 63 -23.99 7.93 0.06
CA GLU A 63 -22.65 7.78 -0.49
C GLU A 63 -22.38 8.78 -1.61
N HIS A 64 -23.33 8.90 -2.55
CA HIS A 64 -23.25 9.86 -3.62
C HIS A 64 -23.20 11.31 -3.09
N ALA A 65 -24.04 11.64 -2.11
CA ALA A 65 -24.10 12.97 -1.54
C ALA A 65 -22.81 13.33 -0.77
N ILE A 66 -22.24 12.38 -0.03
CA ILE A 66 -20.97 12.59 0.70
C ILE A 66 -19.79 12.69 -0.27
N ARG A 67 -19.72 11.84 -1.31
CA ARG A 67 -18.71 11.99 -2.38
C ARG A 67 -18.78 13.37 -3.02
N ALA A 68 -19.98 13.81 -3.42
CA ALA A 68 -20.18 15.12 -4.04
C ALA A 68 -19.71 16.25 -3.10
N LYS A 69 -19.98 16.13 -1.79
CA LYS A 69 -19.49 17.12 -0.82
C LYS A 69 -17.97 17.10 -0.67
N LEU A 70 -17.34 15.93 -0.61
CA LEU A 70 -15.88 15.81 -0.55
C LEU A 70 -15.22 16.43 -1.79
N MET A 71 -15.76 16.16 -2.98
CA MET A 71 -15.27 16.76 -4.22
C MET A 71 -15.35 18.29 -4.16
N GLU A 72 -16.51 18.85 -3.80
CA GLU A 72 -16.68 20.31 -3.62
C GLU A 72 -15.65 20.89 -2.64
N LEU A 73 -15.39 20.21 -1.52
CA LEU A 73 -14.44 20.66 -0.50
C LEU A 73 -12.99 20.63 -0.99
N ILE A 74 -12.60 19.60 -1.74
CA ILE A 74 -11.25 19.45 -2.33
C ILE A 74 -11.04 20.48 -3.45
N GLU A 75 -12.05 20.69 -4.31
CA GLU A 75 -12.00 21.73 -5.35
C GLU A 75 -11.86 23.11 -4.72
N ARG A 76 -12.64 23.39 -3.68
CA ARG A 76 -12.62 24.69 -3.00
C ARG A 76 -11.34 24.93 -2.20
N SER A 77 -10.74 23.90 -1.59
CA SER A 77 -9.46 24.05 -0.90
C SER A 77 -8.31 24.29 -1.87
N GLY A 78 -8.40 23.76 -3.09
CA GLY A 78 -7.32 23.80 -4.09
C GLY A 78 -6.12 22.90 -3.74
N THR A 79 -6.19 22.16 -2.62
CA THR A 79 -5.13 21.30 -2.13
C THR A 79 -5.69 20.00 -1.57
N PHE A 80 -5.00 18.89 -1.79
CA PHE A 80 -5.35 17.58 -1.23
C PHE A 80 -4.13 16.93 -0.56
N LEU A 81 -4.29 16.45 0.67
CA LEU A 81 -3.21 15.87 1.46
C LEU A 81 -3.16 14.36 1.26
N LEU A 82 -2.09 13.88 0.63
CA LEU A 82 -1.83 12.47 0.39
C LEU A 82 -0.96 11.90 1.51
N PRO A 83 -1.29 10.71 2.05
CA PRO A 83 -0.56 10.13 3.17
C PRO A 83 0.85 9.70 2.77
N ALA A 84 1.73 9.51 3.76
CA ALA A 84 3.02 8.89 3.55
C ALA A 84 2.86 7.43 3.06
N SER A 85 3.85 6.92 2.33
CA SER A 85 3.96 5.51 1.98
C SER A 85 5.10 4.88 2.77
N ILE A 86 4.77 3.88 3.58
CA ILE A 86 5.70 3.20 4.49
C ILE A 86 5.73 1.72 4.10
N ALA A 87 6.91 1.11 4.12
CA ALA A 87 7.06 -0.33 3.95
C ALA A 87 7.94 -0.93 5.05
N ALA A 88 7.59 -2.12 5.49
CA ALA A 88 8.43 -2.93 6.37
C ALA A 88 9.43 -3.73 5.53
N ILE A 89 10.72 -3.42 5.68
CA ILE A 89 11.82 -4.08 4.99
C ILE A 89 12.83 -4.55 6.03
N ASP A 90 13.16 -5.85 6.00
CA ASP A 90 14.10 -6.46 6.96
C ASP A 90 13.77 -6.22 8.45
N GLY A 91 12.46 -6.11 8.77
CA GLY A 91 11.99 -5.90 10.14
C GLY A 91 12.09 -4.45 10.62
N SER A 92 12.47 -3.50 9.75
CA SER A 92 12.45 -2.07 10.02
C SER A 92 11.42 -1.37 9.13
N GLU A 93 10.74 -0.37 9.67
CA GLU A 93 9.85 0.49 8.88
C GLU A 93 10.67 1.56 8.14
N HIS A 94 10.36 1.73 6.87
CA HIS A 94 10.97 2.72 6.01
C HIS A 94 9.90 3.58 5.34
N THR A 95 9.99 4.89 5.52
CA THR A 95 9.22 5.84 4.72
C THR A 95 9.80 5.87 3.31
N LEU A 96 9.01 5.40 2.34
CA LEU A 96 9.38 5.38 0.91
C LEU A 96 9.13 6.74 0.28
N ILE A 97 8.00 7.34 0.62
CA ILE A 97 7.59 8.67 0.19
C ILE A 97 6.87 9.33 1.35
N ASP A 98 7.26 10.56 1.67
CA ASP A 98 6.63 11.35 2.73
C ASP A 98 5.18 11.71 2.38
N GLU A 99 4.47 12.17 3.39
CA GLU A 99 3.17 12.83 3.23
C GLU A 99 3.32 14.07 2.36
N GLU A 100 2.36 14.30 1.47
CA GLU A 100 2.47 15.31 0.42
C GLU A 100 1.15 16.07 0.25
N ALA A 101 1.18 17.39 0.35
CA ALA A 101 0.07 18.24 -0.05
C ALA A 101 0.18 18.56 -1.55
N ILE A 102 -0.73 18.03 -2.37
CA ILE A 102 -0.77 18.28 -3.81
C ILE A 102 -1.67 19.49 -4.12
N GLU A 103 -1.28 20.28 -5.12
CA GLU A 103 -2.18 21.26 -5.73
C GLU A 103 -3.21 20.54 -6.62
N VAL A 104 -4.48 20.88 -6.43
CA VAL A 104 -5.60 20.28 -7.16
C VAL A 104 -5.81 21.04 -8.46
N GLY A 105 -5.79 20.31 -9.57
CA GLY A 105 -6.09 20.81 -10.92
C GLY A 105 -7.56 20.63 -11.26
N THR A 106 -8.03 19.38 -11.34
CA THR A 106 -9.44 19.04 -11.56
C THR A 106 -9.88 17.91 -10.63
N VAL A 107 -11.18 17.87 -10.30
CA VAL A 107 -11.80 16.77 -9.58
C VAL A 107 -12.96 16.25 -10.44
N GLU A 108 -12.91 14.97 -10.79
CA GLU A 108 -13.81 14.37 -11.77
C GLU A 108 -14.53 13.17 -11.17
N VAL A 109 -15.83 13.04 -11.43
CA VAL A 109 -16.61 11.89 -10.99
C VAL A 109 -16.16 10.65 -11.78
N ILE A 110 -16.01 9.53 -11.09
CA ILE A 110 -15.95 8.22 -11.74
C ILE A 110 -17.39 7.69 -11.79
N GLU A 111 -17.92 7.53 -13.02
CA GLU A 111 -19.24 6.98 -13.27
C GLU A 111 -19.26 5.46 -13.18
N GLY A 112 -20.40 4.89 -12.80
CA GLY A 112 -20.54 3.45 -12.57
C GLY A 112 -19.88 2.99 -11.26
N GLY A 113 -19.79 1.67 -11.08
CA GLY A 113 -19.19 1.07 -9.89
C GLY A 113 -20.15 0.83 -8.73
N ASN A 114 -19.58 0.49 -7.57
CA ASN A 114 -20.35 0.16 -6.37
C ASN A 114 -20.98 1.42 -5.76
N PRO A 115 -22.33 1.54 -5.70
CA PRO A 115 -23.00 2.70 -5.12
C PRO A 115 -22.70 2.89 -3.63
N TYR A 116 -22.18 1.86 -2.95
CA TYR A 116 -21.78 1.88 -1.55
C TYR A 116 -20.32 2.27 -1.31
N LEU A 117 -19.53 2.36 -2.38
CA LEU A 117 -18.10 2.64 -2.31
C LEU A 117 -17.75 3.66 -3.41
N PRO A 118 -18.23 4.90 -3.28
CA PRO A 118 -18.17 5.88 -4.35
C PRO A 118 -16.72 6.35 -4.55
N ALA A 119 -16.33 6.55 -5.80
CA ALA A 119 -15.00 7.01 -6.17
C ALA A 119 -15.05 8.26 -7.05
N PHE A 120 -13.96 9.01 -7.05
CA PHE A 120 -13.71 10.16 -7.91
C PHE A 120 -12.20 10.26 -8.20
N ARG A 121 -11.83 11.08 -9.18
CA ARG A 121 -10.45 11.26 -9.60
C ARG A 121 -10.00 12.68 -9.31
N VAL A 122 -8.81 12.83 -8.73
CA VAL A 122 -8.15 14.11 -8.50
C VAL A 122 -6.96 14.20 -9.43
N ARG A 123 -6.95 15.20 -10.32
CA ARG A 123 -5.81 15.52 -11.18
C ARG A 123 -4.94 16.56 -10.50
N ARG A 124 -3.63 16.34 -10.45
CA ARG A 124 -2.65 17.28 -9.91
C ARG A 124 -2.46 18.47 -10.85
N LYS A 125 -2.34 19.67 -10.30
CA LYS A 125 -1.97 20.88 -11.06
C LYS A 125 -0.44 20.91 -11.25
N THR A 126 0.07 20.11 -12.20
CA THR A 126 1.50 20.09 -12.52
C THR A 126 1.72 20.17 -14.02
N ALA A 127 2.81 20.82 -14.44
CA ALA A 127 3.27 20.85 -15.83
C ALA A 127 4.05 19.58 -16.21
N ASP A 128 4.46 18.79 -15.22
CA ASP A 128 5.18 17.54 -15.41
C ASP A 128 4.17 16.38 -15.54
N SER A 129 4.21 15.67 -16.67
CA SER A 129 3.39 14.47 -16.92
C SER A 129 3.97 13.24 -16.19
N SER A 130 4.62 13.45 -15.04
CA SER A 130 5.23 12.41 -14.25
C SER A 130 4.20 11.37 -13.80
N LYS A 131 4.69 10.21 -13.35
CA LYS A 131 3.86 9.15 -12.76
C LYS A 131 3.00 9.73 -11.62
N GLU A 132 1.76 9.25 -11.49
CA GLU A 132 0.76 9.68 -10.48
C GLU A 132 0.17 11.09 -10.68
N HIS A 133 0.12 11.58 -11.92
CA HIS A 133 -0.60 12.83 -12.26
C HIS A 133 -2.09 12.82 -11.84
N GLU A 134 -2.70 11.64 -11.86
CA GLU A 134 -4.08 11.41 -11.43
C GLU A 134 -4.10 10.42 -10.25
N VAL A 135 -4.91 10.75 -9.25
CA VAL A 135 -5.13 9.92 -8.06
C VAL A 135 -6.60 9.60 -7.97
N THR A 136 -6.94 8.32 -8.00
CA THR A 136 -8.28 7.84 -7.70
C THR A 136 -8.50 7.88 -6.19
N VAL A 137 -9.60 8.47 -5.77
CA VAL A 137 -10.01 8.58 -4.37
C VAL A 137 -11.27 7.75 -4.18
N VAL A 138 -11.19 6.79 -3.28
CA VAL A 138 -12.28 5.92 -2.85
C VAL A 138 -12.77 6.39 -1.50
N VAL A 139 -14.09 6.45 -1.28
CA VAL A 139 -14.66 6.84 0.02
C VAL A 139 -15.27 5.61 0.69
N ASN A 140 -14.72 5.23 1.84
CA ASN A 140 -15.23 4.13 2.66
C ASN A 140 -16.07 4.67 3.82
N MET A 141 -17.29 4.15 3.96
CA MET A 141 -18.23 4.52 5.02
C MET A 141 -18.77 3.33 5.83
N GLY A 142 -18.06 2.19 5.79
CA GLY A 142 -18.34 1.05 6.66
C GLY A 142 -19.22 0.00 6.00
N ALA A 143 -19.43 0.11 4.69
CA ALA A 143 -19.78 -1.05 3.88
C ALA A 143 -18.52 -1.94 3.83
N SER A 144 -18.57 -3.08 4.55
CA SER A 144 -17.56 -4.15 4.65
C SER A 144 -16.45 -4.21 3.58
N GLU A 145 -15.22 -4.44 4.06
CA GLU A 145 -13.94 -4.70 3.36
C GLU A 145 -13.92 -4.59 1.83
N GLY A 146 -13.24 -3.54 1.35
CA GLY A 146 -12.47 -3.54 0.12
C GLY A 146 -13.23 -3.93 -1.14
N GLY A 147 -13.79 -2.93 -1.83
CA GLY A 147 -13.99 -3.10 -3.27
C GLY A 147 -12.65 -3.51 -3.89
N GLU A 148 -12.62 -4.59 -4.65
CA GLU A 148 -11.49 -4.90 -5.52
C GLU A 148 -11.42 -3.80 -6.58
N PHE A 149 -10.52 -2.83 -6.38
CA PHE A 149 -10.22 -1.82 -7.38
C PHE A 149 -9.15 -2.39 -8.32
N GLU A 150 -9.33 -2.21 -9.63
CA GLU A 150 -8.35 -2.63 -10.62
C GLU A 150 -6.99 -1.99 -10.31
N THR A 151 -6.01 -2.85 -10.04
CA THR A 151 -4.73 -2.49 -9.42
C THR A 151 -3.72 -2.11 -10.51
N GLY A 152 -3.52 -0.81 -10.68
CA GLY A 152 -2.48 -0.25 -11.55
C GLY A 152 -2.28 1.25 -11.36
N GLU A 153 -3.36 2.01 -11.15
CA GLU A 153 -3.34 3.46 -10.97
C GLU A 153 -3.11 3.87 -9.51
N ALA A 154 -2.66 5.12 -9.29
CA ALA A 154 -2.54 5.69 -7.96
C ALA A 154 -3.93 5.79 -7.32
N CYS A 155 -4.11 5.15 -6.17
CA CYS A 155 -5.41 5.01 -5.52
C CYS A 155 -5.27 5.16 -4.00
N VAL A 156 -6.09 6.05 -3.43
CA VAL A 156 -6.20 6.27 -1.98
C VAL A 156 -7.63 6.00 -1.51
N GLU A 157 -7.75 5.49 -0.29
CA GLU A 157 -9.02 5.40 0.44
C GLU A 157 -9.10 6.53 1.46
N ILE A 158 -10.22 7.25 1.47
CA ILE A 158 -10.63 8.10 2.59
C ILE A 158 -11.63 7.30 3.43
N ASN A 159 -11.25 7.01 4.67
CA ASN A 159 -12.08 6.27 5.62
C ASN A 159 -12.88 7.22 6.51
N LEU A 160 -14.21 7.13 6.43
CA LEU A 160 -15.16 7.93 7.20
C LEU A 160 -15.93 7.10 8.24
N ASN A 161 -15.55 5.85 8.49
CA ASN A 161 -16.32 4.91 9.31
C ASN A 161 -16.53 5.42 10.74
N ASP A 162 -15.53 6.12 11.27
CA ASP A 162 -15.52 6.63 12.64
C ASP A 162 -16.28 7.97 12.80
N LEU A 163 -16.81 8.53 11.72
CA LEU A 163 -17.55 9.81 11.78
C LEU A 163 -18.98 9.66 12.32
N GLY A 164 -19.53 8.45 12.35
CA GLY A 164 -20.92 8.24 12.73
C GLY A 164 -21.86 9.10 11.88
N HIS A 165 -22.74 9.87 12.51
CA HIS A 165 -23.69 10.75 11.80
C HIS A 165 -23.16 12.17 11.54
N ASP A 166 -22.00 12.53 12.09
CA ASP A 166 -21.41 13.85 11.88
C ASP A 166 -20.52 13.85 10.64
N VAL A 167 -21.16 14.13 9.51
CA VAL A 167 -20.50 14.35 8.21
C VAL A 167 -20.68 15.78 7.75
N SER A 168 -20.65 16.74 8.69
CA SER A 168 -20.66 18.17 8.41
C SER A 168 -19.47 18.61 7.54
N ALA A 169 -19.57 19.78 6.90
CA ALA A 169 -18.49 20.29 6.05
C ALA A 169 -17.20 20.50 6.86
N GLU A 170 -17.34 20.98 8.09
CA GLU A 170 -16.26 21.17 9.05
C GLU A 170 -15.57 19.85 9.36
N ARG A 171 -16.35 18.81 9.68
CA ARG A 171 -15.82 17.49 10.01
C ARG A 171 -15.15 16.81 8.82
N LEU A 172 -15.74 16.90 7.63
CA LEU A 172 -15.12 16.39 6.40
C LEU A 172 -13.83 17.14 6.06
N MET A 173 -13.76 18.46 6.29
CA MET A 173 -12.53 19.23 6.12
C MET A 173 -11.44 18.84 7.13
N GLU A 174 -11.80 18.50 8.37
CA GLU A 174 -10.83 17.97 9.35
C GLU A 174 -10.23 16.65 8.88
N VAL A 175 -11.05 15.76 8.31
CA VAL A 175 -10.60 14.51 7.70
C VAL A 175 -9.63 14.79 6.55
N LEU A 176 -9.98 15.68 5.63
CA LEU A 176 -9.14 16.02 4.47
C LEU A 176 -7.81 16.70 4.84
N ARG A 177 -7.75 17.34 6.02
CA ARG A 177 -6.55 18.01 6.55
C ARG A 177 -5.64 17.09 7.36
N LYS A 178 -6.05 15.86 7.65
CA LYS A 178 -5.28 14.90 8.44
C LYS A 178 -5.13 13.61 7.66
N SER A 179 -3.89 13.25 7.32
CA SER A 179 -3.57 12.02 6.59
C SER A 179 -4.01 10.74 7.32
N ILE A 180 -4.29 10.76 8.63
CA ILE A 180 -4.69 9.59 9.42
C ILE A 180 -5.95 8.87 8.90
N HIS A 181 -6.82 9.57 8.16
CA HIS A 181 -8.03 9.00 7.57
C HIS A 181 -7.85 8.62 6.11
N CYS A 182 -6.66 8.81 5.56
CA CYS A 182 -6.33 8.58 4.16
C CYS A 182 -5.25 7.48 4.08
N THR A 183 -5.49 6.43 3.30
CA THR A 183 -4.52 5.33 3.14
C THR A 183 -4.30 5.02 1.67
N TRP A 184 -3.07 4.64 1.31
CA TRP A 184 -2.78 4.19 -0.03
C TRP A 184 -3.31 2.76 -0.24
N ILE A 185 -4.23 2.59 -1.20
CA ILE A 185 -4.57 1.28 -1.75
C ILE A 185 -3.48 0.83 -2.73
N ASN A 186 -3.05 1.76 -3.60
CA ASN A 186 -1.97 1.52 -4.55
C ASN A 186 -1.21 2.81 -4.82
N ARG A 187 0.12 2.78 -4.63
CA ARG A 187 1.01 3.88 -5.03
C ARG A 187 2.13 3.33 -5.91
N PRO A 188 1.96 3.34 -7.24
CA PRO A 188 2.93 2.77 -8.17
C PRO A 188 4.36 3.27 -7.95
N PHE A 189 4.53 4.56 -7.64
CA PHE A 189 5.85 5.13 -7.43
C PHE A 189 6.50 4.68 -6.12
N ALA A 190 5.70 4.41 -5.07
CA ALA A 190 6.25 3.82 -3.84
C ALA A 190 6.72 2.39 -4.06
N LYS A 191 6.00 1.57 -4.85
CA LYS A 191 6.41 0.20 -5.19
C LYS A 191 7.78 0.18 -5.86
N GLU A 192 8.03 1.10 -6.80
CA GLU A 192 9.34 1.24 -7.45
C GLU A 192 10.45 1.58 -6.46
N LYS A 193 10.21 2.53 -5.54
CA LYS A 193 11.16 2.89 -4.48
C LYS A 193 11.41 1.75 -3.49
N GLU A 194 10.37 0.97 -3.17
CA GLU A 194 10.50 -0.20 -2.30
C GLU A 194 11.42 -1.23 -2.94
N ASP A 195 11.21 -1.56 -4.22
CA ASP A 195 12.05 -2.49 -4.97
C ASP A 195 13.52 -2.04 -5.03
N GLU A 196 13.76 -0.76 -5.24
CA GLU A 196 15.10 -0.18 -5.21
C GLU A 196 15.75 -0.29 -3.82
N LEU A 197 15.00 0.00 -2.76
CA LEU A 197 15.50 -0.09 -1.39
C LEU A 197 15.80 -1.53 -0.99
N ARG A 198 14.91 -2.48 -1.33
CA ARG A 198 15.12 -3.92 -1.12
C ARG A 198 16.39 -4.41 -1.82
N LYS A 199 16.63 -3.99 -3.06
CA LYS A 199 17.87 -4.31 -3.80
C LYS A 199 19.11 -3.75 -3.09
N LYS A 200 19.08 -2.49 -2.67
CA LYS A 200 20.19 -1.85 -1.94
C LYS A 200 20.51 -2.57 -0.62
N LEU A 201 19.48 -2.90 0.17
CA LEU A 201 19.66 -3.57 1.46
C LEU A 201 20.15 -5.03 1.32
N THR A 202 19.57 -5.78 0.38
CA THR A 202 20.02 -7.15 0.06
C THR A 202 21.52 -7.17 -0.24
N PHE A 203 21.96 -6.17 -0.98
CA PHE A 203 23.33 -6.05 -1.42
C PHE A 203 24.30 -5.62 -0.32
N ASN A 204 23.88 -4.74 0.59
CA ASN A 204 24.67 -4.37 1.77
C ASN A 204 24.91 -5.53 2.75
N ARG A 205 24.10 -6.60 2.67
CA ARG A 205 24.27 -7.81 3.50
C ARG A 205 25.32 -8.76 2.96
N ILE A 206 25.80 -8.57 1.73
CA ILE A 206 26.95 -9.28 1.17
C ILE A 206 28.19 -8.77 1.90
N LYS A 207 28.82 -9.62 2.72
CA LYS A 207 30.09 -9.28 3.39
C LYS A 207 31.22 -9.24 2.36
N THR A 208 31.42 -8.09 1.74
CA THR A 208 32.49 -7.85 0.76
C THR A 208 33.01 -6.42 0.87
N THR A 209 34.12 -6.10 0.21
CA THR A 209 34.71 -4.76 0.21
C THR A 209 33.79 -3.76 -0.50
N ASP A 210 33.89 -2.47 -0.17
CA ASP A 210 33.10 -1.42 -0.82
C ASP A 210 33.33 -1.38 -2.36
N GLU A 211 34.53 -1.75 -2.81
CA GLU A 211 34.90 -1.85 -4.22
C GLU A 211 34.26 -3.06 -4.93
N GLU A 212 34.31 -4.26 -4.33
CA GLU A 212 33.60 -5.44 -4.85
C GLU A 212 32.09 -5.21 -4.89
N ARG A 213 31.55 -4.56 -3.85
CA ARG A 213 30.16 -4.15 -3.76
C ARG A 213 29.81 -3.26 -4.96
N ASN A 214 30.53 -2.17 -5.20
CA ASN A 214 30.20 -1.29 -6.33
C ASN A 214 30.31 -1.99 -7.70
N ARG A 215 31.27 -2.92 -7.88
CA ARG A 215 31.40 -3.73 -9.11
C ARG A 215 30.20 -4.65 -9.34
N LEU A 216 29.77 -5.37 -8.30
CA LEU A 216 28.63 -6.29 -8.38
C LEU A 216 27.31 -5.51 -8.65
N PHE A 217 27.18 -4.27 -8.14
CA PHE A 217 26.01 -3.41 -8.40
C PHE A 217 25.94 -2.99 -9.88
N GLN A 218 27.08 -2.58 -10.45
CA GLN A 218 27.19 -2.22 -11.86
C GLN A 218 26.96 -3.43 -12.79
N ALA A 219 27.45 -4.61 -12.42
CA ALA A 219 27.23 -5.84 -13.18
C ALA A 219 25.74 -6.26 -13.19
N ALA A 220 25.06 -6.20 -12.04
CA ALA A 220 23.63 -6.52 -11.93
C ALA A 220 22.73 -5.54 -12.70
N ALA A 221 23.08 -4.25 -12.74
CA ALA A 221 22.37 -3.25 -13.54
C ALA A 221 22.49 -3.51 -15.04
N THR A 222 23.59 -4.12 -15.49
CA THR A 222 23.89 -4.40 -16.90
C THR A 222 23.19 -5.68 -17.39
N HIS A 223 22.98 -6.67 -16.53
CA HIS A 223 22.41 -8.00 -16.87
C HIS A 223 20.96 -8.21 -16.37
N LYS A 224 20.10 -7.20 -16.58
CA LYS A 224 18.72 -7.12 -16.05
C LYS A 224 17.84 -8.35 -16.35
N LYS A 225 18.04 -9.04 -17.49
CA LYS A 225 17.24 -10.20 -17.92
C LYS A 225 17.66 -11.54 -17.32
N GLU A 226 18.90 -11.70 -16.88
CA GLU A 226 19.40 -12.97 -16.31
C GLU A 226 19.15 -13.06 -14.80
N PHE A 227 19.05 -11.91 -14.12
CA PHE A 227 18.82 -11.82 -12.68
C PHE A 227 17.37 -12.06 -12.22
N GLU A 228 16.39 -11.98 -13.13
CA GLU A 228 14.97 -12.24 -12.81
C GLU A 228 14.69 -13.68 -12.32
N ARG A 229 15.63 -14.61 -12.51
CA ARG A 229 15.51 -16.02 -12.05
C ARG A 229 16.01 -16.26 -10.62
N ILE A 230 16.47 -15.24 -9.90
CA ILE A 230 16.86 -15.37 -8.49
C ILE A 230 15.60 -15.24 -7.61
N SER A 231 14.98 -16.37 -7.27
CA SER A 231 13.92 -16.40 -6.27
C SER A 231 14.56 -16.44 -4.88
N VAL A 232 14.33 -15.39 -4.08
CA VAL A 232 14.64 -15.37 -2.64
C VAL A 232 13.41 -15.90 -1.91
N GLY A 233 13.53 -17.05 -1.25
CA GLY A 233 12.46 -17.64 -0.45
C GLY A 233 12.77 -17.54 1.04
N PHE A 234 11.71 -17.50 1.85
CA PHE A 234 11.78 -17.60 3.31
C PHE A 234 11.11 -18.92 3.72
N THR A 235 11.79 -19.75 4.50
CA THR A 235 11.16 -20.91 5.17
C THR A 235 11.22 -20.68 6.66
N TYR A 236 10.07 -20.70 7.32
CA TYR A 236 9.98 -20.67 8.78
C TYR A 236 10.47 -22.03 9.31
N GLY A 237 11.58 -22.03 10.04
CA GLY A 237 12.03 -23.19 10.82
C GLY A 237 11.17 -23.31 12.08
N ASN A 238 10.75 -24.53 12.41
CA ASN A 238 9.94 -24.84 13.61
C ASN A 238 10.53 -24.21 14.89
N GLU A 239 9.64 -23.74 15.76
CA GLU A 239 9.63 -23.18 17.14
C GLU A 239 10.90 -23.06 18.02
N TYR A 240 12.10 -23.39 17.54
CA TYR A 240 13.38 -23.29 18.28
C TYR A 240 14.49 -22.54 17.54
N GLU A 241 14.19 -21.78 16.47
CA GLU A 241 15.15 -20.87 15.82
C GLU A 241 14.59 -19.43 15.81
N GLU A 242 15.15 -18.54 16.64
CA GLU A 242 14.72 -17.13 16.81
C GLU A 242 15.02 -16.21 15.59
N LYS A 243 15.43 -16.72 14.43
CA LYS A 243 15.72 -15.87 13.26
C LYS A 243 15.26 -16.49 11.95
N PRO A 244 14.51 -15.76 11.10
CA PRO A 244 14.14 -16.23 9.77
C PRO A 244 15.41 -16.46 8.94
N ARG A 245 15.51 -17.64 8.31
CA ARG A 245 16.57 -17.94 7.36
C ARG A 245 16.13 -17.53 5.97
N ALA A 246 16.66 -16.41 5.48
CA ALA A 246 16.55 -16.02 4.08
C ALA A 246 17.47 -16.91 3.23
N PHE A 247 16.93 -17.56 2.20
CA PHE A 247 17.73 -18.28 1.21
C PHE A 247 17.50 -17.69 -0.18
N ALA A 248 18.58 -17.52 -0.93
CA ALA A 248 18.52 -17.37 -2.37
C ALA A 248 18.87 -18.74 -2.98
N ARG A 249 17.97 -19.29 -3.80
CA ARG A 249 18.24 -20.53 -4.54
C ARG A 249 18.75 -20.14 -5.91
N ILE A 250 20.06 -20.31 -6.13
CA ILE A 250 20.64 -20.26 -7.47
C ILE A 250 20.61 -21.70 -7.95
N ASP A 251 19.65 -22.05 -8.82
CA ASP A 251 19.71 -23.30 -9.58
C ASP A 251 20.80 -23.12 -10.64
N ALA A 252 22.05 -23.24 -10.22
CA ALA A 252 23.20 -23.39 -11.11
C ALA A 252 23.23 -24.85 -11.58
N SER A 253 22.19 -25.29 -12.31
CA SER A 253 22.30 -26.46 -13.15
C SER A 253 23.04 -26.05 -14.42
N ASP A 254 24.34 -26.31 -14.40
CA ASP A 254 25.31 -26.25 -15.50
C ASP A 254 26.06 -24.94 -15.82
N ASN A 255 27.38 -25.14 -15.77
CA ASN A 255 28.44 -24.65 -16.65
C ASN A 255 29.14 -23.29 -16.43
N SER A 256 30.24 -23.41 -15.67
CA SER A 256 31.65 -23.15 -16.06
C SER A 256 32.12 -21.74 -16.46
N GLU A 257 31.26 -20.76 -16.70
CA GLU A 257 31.68 -19.35 -16.89
C GLU A 257 31.32 -18.48 -15.67
N PHE A 258 30.11 -18.67 -15.13
CA PHE A 258 29.65 -18.01 -13.90
C PHE A 258 30.49 -18.43 -12.67
N ALA A 259 30.88 -19.71 -12.59
CA ALA A 259 31.74 -20.22 -11.51
C ALA A 259 33.16 -19.60 -11.54
N ARG A 260 33.65 -19.16 -12.71
CA ARG A 260 34.95 -18.47 -12.82
C ARG A 260 34.92 -17.06 -12.22
N GLN A 261 33.76 -16.43 -12.12
CA GLN A 261 33.62 -15.11 -11.48
C GLN A 261 33.78 -15.16 -9.96
N PHE A 262 33.67 -16.35 -9.35
CA PHE A 262 33.94 -16.58 -7.93
C PHE A 262 35.31 -17.21 -7.67
N ALA A 263 36.17 -17.29 -8.69
CA ALA A 263 37.54 -17.80 -8.55
C ALA A 263 38.37 -16.80 -7.73
N GLY A 264 38.58 -17.11 -6.45
CA GLY A 264 39.30 -16.27 -5.49
C GLY A 264 38.53 -15.94 -4.22
N ILE A 265 37.25 -16.30 -4.15
CA ILE A 265 36.45 -16.13 -2.93
C ILE A 265 36.67 -17.34 -2.02
N GLU A 266 37.08 -17.06 -0.78
CA GLU A 266 37.18 -18.05 0.28
C GLU A 266 35.84 -18.22 0.99
N PHE A 267 35.51 -19.46 1.31
CA PHE A 267 34.27 -19.89 1.91
C PHE A 267 34.51 -20.56 3.25
N THR A 268 33.50 -20.52 4.12
CA THR A 268 33.46 -21.26 5.38
C THR A 268 32.40 -22.36 5.33
N CYS A 269 32.74 -23.57 5.77
CA CYS A 269 31.79 -24.67 5.83
C CYS A 269 30.80 -24.48 6.99
N ASP A 270 29.50 -24.50 6.71
CA ASP A 270 28.39 -24.42 7.67
C ASP A 270 28.36 -25.63 8.64
N TYR A 271 29.05 -26.72 8.32
CA TYR A 271 29.05 -27.95 9.11
C TYR A 271 30.30 -28.10 9.97
N CYS A 272 31.50 -28.01 9.38
CA CYS A 272 32.76 -28.18 10.12
C CYS A 272 33.39 -26.86 10.57
N GLY A 273 32.89 -25.70 10.12
CA GLY A 273 33.47 -24.39 10.44
C GLY A 273 34.81 -24.10 9.76
N GLU A 274 35.30 -25.01 8.90
CA GLU A 274 36.54 -24.83 8.15
C GLU A 274 36.41 -23.63 7.20
N SER A 275 37.36 -22.69 7.31
CA SER A 275 37.43 -21.44 6.53
C SER A 275 38.59 -21.49 5.53
N GLY A 276 38.62 -20.58 4.55
CA GLY A 276 39.62 -20.60 3.48
C GLY A 276 39.32 -21.59 2.35
N LEU A 277 38.09 -22.11 2.29
CA LEU A 277 37.71 -23.10 1.28
C LEU A 277 37.43 -22.40 -0.05
N THR A 278 37.99 -22.93 -1.13
CA THR A 278 37.72 -22.44 -2.48
C THR A 278 36.44 -23.06 -3.05
N HIS A 279 35.88 -22.46 -4.10
CA HIS A 279 34.70 -22.99 -4.79
C HIS A 279 34.82 -24.49 -5.17
N SER A 280 36.01 -24.97 -5.56
CA SER A 280 36.22 -26.38 -5.91
C SER A 280 36.14 -27.33 -4.71
N GLN A 281 36.28 -26.82 -3.48
CA GLN A 281 36.15 -27.57 -2.24
C GLN A 281 34.72 -27.56 -1.68
N MET A 282 33.81 -26.83 -2.33
CA MET A 282 32.42 -26.65 -1.90
C MET A 282 31.46 -27.45 -2.78
N GLN A 283 30.66 -28.32 -2.16
CA GLN A 283 29.60 -29.06 -2.85
C GLN A 283 28.37 -28.19 -3.09
N ARG A 284 28.05 -27.36 -2.11
CA ARG A 284 27.02 -26.33 -2.18
C ARG A 284 27.62 -25.08 -1.59
N PHE A 285 27.55 -23.98 -2.30
CA PHE A 285 28.02 -22.70 -1.81
C PHE A 285 26.85 -21.73 -1.81
N LYS A 286 26.89 -20.83 -0.85
CA LYS A 286 25.96 -19.71 -0.72
C LYS A 286 26.81 -18.45 -0.95
N PRO A 287 26.96 -18.02 -2.22
CA PRO A 287 27.92 -16.97 -2.59
C PRO A 287 27.73 -15.68 -1.77
N ASN A 288 26.47 -15.35 -1.47
CA ASN A 288 26.10 -14.14 -0.75
C ASN A 288 26.53 -14.12 0.72
N TYR A 289 26.91 -15.27 1.30
CA TYR A 289 27.28 -15.40 2.71
C TYR A 289 28.74 -15.79 2.92
N GLY A 290 29.48 -16.12 1.85
CA GLY A 290 30.80 -16.72 1.98
C GLY A 290 30.77 -18.06 2.73
N THR A 291 29.65 -18.79 2.72
CA THR A 291 29.52 -20.08 3.40
C THR A 291 28.85 -21.16 2.56
N GLY A 292 28.87 -22.41 3.01
CA GLY A 292 28.16 -23.51 2.36
C GLY A 292 28.54 -24.87 2.92
N THR A 293 28.34 -25.95 2.17
CA THR A 293 28.73 -27.31 2.58
C THR A 293 29.93 -27.75 1.77
N CYS A 294 31.04 -28.01 2.45
CA CYS A 294 32.24 -28.55 1.81
C CYS A 294 32.02 -30.01 1.40
N TYR A 295 32.79 -30.50 0.43
CA TYR A 295 32.71 -31.89 -0.01
C TYR A 295 33.03 -32.90 1.10
N GLN A 296 33.80 -32.52 2.12
CA GLN A 296 34.10 -33.37 3.26
C GLN A 296 32.90 -33.58 4.20
N CYS A 297 31.98 -32.61 4.26
CA CYS A 297 30.74 -32.74 5.05
C CYS A 297 29.56 -33.31 4.25
N LYS A 298 29.83 -33.84 3.05
CA LYS A 298 28.83 -34.41 2.15
C LYS A 298 28.16 -35.63 2.82
N GLY A 299 26.86 -35.52 3.06
CA GLY A 299 26.03 -36.62 3.57
C GLY A 299 25.91 -36.71 5.09
N ILE A 300 26.52 -35.78 5.84
CA ILE A 300 26.36 -35.71 7.30
C ILE A 300 24.95 -35.18 7.61
N LYS A 301 24.07 -36.06 8.12
CA LYS A 301 22.79 -35.63 8.71
C LYS A 301 23.08 -35.03 10.08
N ARG A 302 22.48 -33.87 10.41
CA ARG A 302 22.50 -33.35 11.79
C ARG A 302 21.95 -34.44 12.72
N GLU A 303 22.79 -35.02 13.56
CA GLU A 303 22.29 -35.76 14.71
C GLU A 303 21.61 -34.75 15.64
N LYS A 304 20.33 -34.99 15.94
CA LYS A 304 19.60 -34.22 16.95
C LYS A 304 20.28 -34.46 18.29
N GLY A 305 20.89 -33.41 18.83
CA GLY A 305 21.18 -33.19 20.25
C GLY A 305 21.67 -34.41 21.04
N LEU A 306 22.98 -34.52 21.19
CA LEU A 306 23.53 -35.05 22.43
C LEU A 306 23.79 -33.85 23.34
N GLY A 307 22.92 -33.72 24.35
CA GLY A 307 23.23 -32.92 25.53
C GLY A 307 24.52 -33.44 26.12
N PHE A 308 25.51 -32.57 26.25
CA PHE A 308 26.65 -32.85 27.11
C PHE A 308 26.20 -32.65 28.55
N GLU A 309 25.87 -33.75 29.21
CA GLU A 309 25.97 -33.84 30.67
C GLU A 309 27.45 -33.92 31.08
N GLY A 310 27.81 -33.11 32.09
CA GLY A 310 28.74 -33.50 33.15
C GLY A 310 30.19 -33.04 33.04
N LYS A 311 30.52 -31.88 33.62
CA LYS A 311 31.00 -31.73 35.01
C LYS A 311 31.29 -30.27 35.33
#